data_AF-A0A4R8TAT0-F1
#
_entry.id   AF-A0A4R8TAT0-F1
#
_cell.length_a   1.000
_cell.length_b   1.000
_cell.length_c   1.000
_cell.angle_alpha   90.00
_cell.angle_beta   90.00
_cell.angle_gamma   90.00
#
_symmetry.space_group_name_H-M   'P 1'
#
loop_
_entity.id
_entity.type
_entity.pdbx_description
1 polymer ?
#
loop_
_entity_poly.entity_id
_entity_poly.type
_entity_poly.pdbx_seq_one_letter_code
_entity_poly.pdbx_strand_id
1 'polypeptide(L)'
;MEATVKCGIITDDGLINISLAIVDASHGDRDYGYVVNDDYRTHASVWWGTRLLNAYWNGVMSAASQMGDSEGYVIRAGLTFTTKPSEEDILTDAFFDLYWWMSNDDSTIMNKGMDKNLSDYNSKWYGSPTLTEALHCAKILYSLLALDLGNCRLPNLLLNDDGLRYAIIAPDDSNRVRGGLLNGSSVQPVGPDRYNEIPSPGGDGTDEDRVELKESYDLFRPRTGPLGCSNATIVTQYLCSVPQQKGWGVLIFSILVADLVFLQAAWKILTGPSSHALELRIRGAEFLVTRADLHVIPLTTQETL
;
A
#
# COMPACT_ATOMS: atom_id res chain seq x y z
N MET A 1 7.69 11.97 8.88
CA MET A 1 7.95 10.85 7.95
C MET A 1 6.92 10.91 6.82
N GLU A 2 7.28 10.57 5.58
CA GLU A 2 6.32 10.51 4.47
C GLU A 2 6.11 9.04 4.08
N ALA A 3 4.91 8.53 4.33
CA ALA A 3 4.51 7.18 3.93
C ALA A 3 3.53 7.30 2.77
N THR A 4 3.88 6.76 1.60
CA THR A 4 2.99 6.74 0.44
C THR A 4 2.60 5.31 0.12
N VAL A 5 1.31 5.00 0.23
CA VAL A 5 0.70 3.77 -0.28
C VAL A 5 0.17 4.05 -1.68
N LYS A 6 0.64 3.30 -2.68
CA LYS A 6 0.10 3.34 -4.03
C LYS A 6 -0.61 2.03 -4.33
N CYS A 7 -1.91 2.09 -4.55
CA CYS A 7 -2.73 0.96 -4.97
C CYS A 7 -3.16 1.18 -6.42
N GLY A 8 -2.88 0.21 -7.29
CA GLY A 8 -3.47 0.12 -8.62
C GLY A 8 -4.66 -0.83 -8.59
N ILE A 9 -5.85 -0.35 -8.90
CA ILE A 9 -7.05 -1.17 -9.08
C ILE A 9 -7.25 -1.34 -10.58
N ILE A 10 -7.14 -2.58 -11.07
CA ILE A 10 -7.43 -2.91 -12.46
C ILE A 10 -8.88 -3.41 -12.51
N THR A 11 -9.72 -2.74 -13.29
CA THR A 11 -11.09 -3.16 -13.61
C THR A 11 -11.22 -3.40 -15.11
N ASP A 12 -12.34 -3.99 -15.55
CA ASP A 12 -12.64 -4.12 -16.99
C ASP A 12 -12.69 -2.76 -17.72
N ASP A 13 -12.89 -1.67 -16.98
CA ASP A 13 -12.95 -0.30 -17.48
C ASP A 13 -11.59 0.43 -17.48
N GLY A 14 -10.53 -0.22 -16.97
CA GLY A 14 -9.15 0.30 -17.00
C GLY A 14 -8.42 0.28 -15.65
N LEU A 15 -7.27 0.98 -15.59
CA LEU A 15 -6.44 1.08 -14.40
C LEU A 15 -6.76 2.36 -13.61
N ILE A 16 -7.18 2.20 -12.35
CA ILE A 16 -7.35 3.29 -11.39
C ILE A 16 -6.16 3.27 -10.44
N ASN A 17 -5.36 4.34 -10.44
CA ASN A 17 -4.26 4.50 -9.48
C ASN A 17 -4.71 5.37 -8.30
N ILE A 18 -4.76 4.78 -7.11
CA ILE A 18 -5.01 5.47 -5.85
C ILE A 18 -3.67 5.65 -5.16
N SER A 19 -3.25 6.89 -4.92
CA SER A 19 -2.07 7.21 -4.12
C SER A 19 -2.50 7.89 -2.83
N LEU A 20 -2.31 7.20 -1.71
CA LEU A 20 -2.52 7.70 -0.36
C LEU A 20 -1.15 8.09 0.20
N ALA A 21 -0.88 9.39 0.27
CA ALA A 21 0.32 9.90 0.91
C ALA A 21 -0.05 10.46 2.28
N ILE A 22 0.62 9.95 3.31
CA ILE A 22 0.52 10.46 4.68
C ILE A 22 1.81 11.21 4.96
N VAL A 23 1.67 12.53 5.13
CA VAL A 23 2.73 13.39 5.62
C VAL A 23 2.52 13.51 7.13
N ASP A 24 3.35 12.82 7.90
CA ASP A 24 3.35 12.99 9.35
C ASP A 24 3.94 14.36 9.70
N ALA A 25 3.07 15.28 10.13
CA ALA A 25 3.38 16.61 10.62
C ALA A 25 3.26 16.72 12.16
N SER A 26 3.07 15.62 12.88
CA SER A 26 2.77 15.63 14.31
C SER A 26 4.04 15.49 15.16
N HIS A 27 4.27 16.48 16.03
CA HIS A 27 5.22 16.40 17.15
C HIS A 27 4.55 15.78 18.40
N GLY A 28 3.71 14.75 18.24
CA GLY A 28 3.00 14.14 19.36
C GLY A 28 2.41 12.78 19.02
N ASP A 29 2.80 11.77 19.81
CA ASP A 29 2.42 10.35 19.77
C ASP A 29 0.91 10.11 19.66
N ARG A 30 0.36 10.13 18.44
CA ARG A 30 -0.84 9.37 18.12
C ARG A 30 -0.47 8.34 17.06
N ASP A 31 0.11 7.25 17.52
CA ASP A 31 0.75 6.18 16.73
C ASP A 31 -0.19 5.43 15.75
N TYR A 32 -1.47 5.82 15.67
CA TYR A 32 -2.49 5.20 14.82
C TYR A 32 -3.36 6.23 14.06
N GLY A 33 -2.89 7.47 13.87
CA GLY A 33 -3.65 8.54 13.18
C GLY A 33 -4.04 8.27 11.72
N TYR A 34 -3.55 7.17 11.13
CA TYR A 34 -3.89 6.70 9.79
C TYR A 34 -5.04 5.67 9.77
N VAL A 35 -5.54 5.24 10.93
CA VAL A 35 -6.60 4.25 11.04
C VAL A 35 -7.96 4.91 10.80
N VAL A 36 -8.66 4.47 9.74
CA VAL A 36 -9.98 5.01 9.34
C VAL A 36 -11.10 4.59 10.32
N ASN A 37 -10.93 3.49 11.05
CA ASN A 37 -11.94 2.97 11.98
C ASN A 37 -11.29 2.30 13.20
N ASP A 38 -11.53 2.87 14.39
CA ASP A 38 -11.00 2.38 15.67
C ASP A 38 -12.06 1.63 16.53
N ASP A 39 -13.21 1.29 15.94
CA ASP A 39 -14.26 0.59 16.67
C ASP A 39 -13.92 -0.90 16.83
N TYR A 40 -13.21 -1.22 17.92
CA TYR A 40 -12.86 -2.58 18.30
C TYR A 40 -14.06 -3.47 18.70
N ARG A 41 -15.26 -2.89 18.90
CA ARG A 41 -16.47 -3.62 19.32
C ARG A 41 -17.34 -4.04 18.15
N THR A 42 -17.41 -3.24 17.09
CA THR A 42 -18.23 -3.54 15.91
C THR A 42 -17.40 -3.91 14.68
N HIS A 43 -16.14 -3.49 14.63
CA HIS A 43 -15.19 -3.73 13.54
C HIS A 43 -13.90 -4.40 14.04
N ALA A 44 -14.05 -5.43 14.88
CA ALA A 44 -12.94 -6.10 15.56
C ALA A 44 -11.85 -6.59 14.60
N SER A 45 -12.22 -7.18 13.45
CA SER A 45 -11.25 -7.69 12.46
C SER A 45 -10.38 -6.58 11.86
N VAL A 46 -10.97 -5.43 11.53
CA VAL A 46 -10.25 -4.25 11.02
C VAL A 46 -9.38 -3.66 12.13
N TRP A 47 -9.90 -3.60 13.35
CA TRP A 47 -9.14 -3.14 14.51
C TRP A 47 -7.88 -3.99 14.74
N TRP A 48 -8.01 -5.31 14.79
CA TRP A 48 -6.87 -6.22 14.91
C TRP A 48 -5.90 -6.07 13.74
N GLY A 49 -6.41 -6.09 12.49
CA GLY A 49 -5.58 -6.00 11.29
C GLY A 49 -4.73 -4.72 11.24
N THR A 50 -5.28 -3.58 11.64
CA THR A 50 -4.56 -2.30 11.63
C THR A 50 -3.43 -2.25 12.67
N ARG A 51 -3.65 -2.83 13.87
CA ARG A 51 -2.62 -2.87 14.93
C ARG A 51 -1.50 -3.84 14.57
N LEU A 52 -1.87 -5.03 14.10
CA LEU A 52 -0.91 -6.03 13.66
C LEU A 52 -0.11 -5.54 12.46
N LEU A 53 -0.73 -4.86 11.50
CA LEU A 53 -0.02 -4.28 10.37
C LEU A 53 1.05 -3.27 10.82
N ASN A 54 0.76 -2.45 11.83
CA ASN A 54 1.77 -1.54 12.39
C ASN A 54 2.93 -2.29 13.06
N ALA A 55 2.62 -3.27 13.91
CA ALA A 55 3.62 -4.07 14.61
C ALA A 55 4.54 -4.80 13.63
N TYR A 56 3.98 -5.47 12.62
CA TYR A 56 4.77 -6.15 11.58
C TYR A 56 5.50 -5.17 10.67
N TRP A 57 4.94 -4.02 10.32
CA TRP A 57 5.66 -2.99 9.55
C TRP A 57 6.91 -2.49 10.30
N ASN A 58 6.79 -2.22 11.60
CA ASN A 58 7.93 -1.89 12.44
C ASN A 58 8.94 -3.04 12.51
N GLY A 59 8.46 -4.28 12.51
CA GLY A 59 9.29 -5.48 12.42
C GLY A 59 10.09 -5.52 11.12
N VAL A 60 9.43 -5.28 9.97
CA VAL A 60 10.08 -5.23 8.66
C VAL A 60 11.16 -4.15 8.64
N MET A 61 10.88 -2.95 9.17
CA MET A 61 11.88 -1.88 9.24
C MET A 61 13.05 -2.24 10.14
N SER A 62 12.78 -2.89 11.27
CA SER A 62 13.82 -3.32 12.23
C SER A 62 14.70 -4.42 11.65
N ALA A 63 14.11 -5.42 10.98
CA ALA A 63 14.85 -6.44 10.25
C ALA A 63 15.62 -5.83 9.07
N ALA A 64 15.00 -4.89 8.35
CA ALA A 64 15.62 -4.23 7.20
C ALA A 64 16.85 -3.40 7.58
N SER A 65 16.84 -2.78 8.76
CA SER A 65 17.98 -2.02 9.27
C SER A 65 19.24 -2.88 9.50
N GLN A 66 19.06 -4.20 9.60
CA GLN A 66 20.12 -5.18 9.80
C GLN A 66 20.46 -5.98 8.53
N MET A 67 19.93 -5.57 7.37
CA MET A 67 20.22 -6.22 6.10
C MET A 67 21.62 -5.87 5.62
N GLY A 68 22.57 -6.74 5.96
CA GLY A 68 23.96 -6.67 5.55
C GLY A 68 24.74 -7.82 6.15
N ASP A 69 25.98 -7.98 5.70
CA ASP A 69 26.94 -8.93 6.25
C ASP A 69 28.30 -8.25 6.45
N SER A 70 29.38 -9.04 6.53
CA SER A 70 30.73 -8.50 6.69
C SER A 70 31.26 -7.77 5.44
N GLU A 71 30.65 -7.99 4.28
CA GLU A 71 31.10 -7.47 2.98
C GLU A 71 30.36 -6.18 2.59
N GLY A 72 29.19 -5.90 3.18
CA GLY A 72 28.43 -4.69 2.88
C GLY A 72 27.04 -4.64 3.49
N TYR A 73 26.29 -3.59 3.16
CA TYR A 73 24.90 -3.41 3.62
C TYR A 73 23.97 -2.94 2.51
N VAL A 74 22.68 -3.22 2.68
CA VAL A 74 21.65 -2.87 1.71
C VAL A 74 21.24 -1.41 1.90
N ILE A 75 21.41 -0.58 0.86
CA ILE A 75 20.97 0.82 0.85
C ILE A 75 19.48 0.93 0.55
N ARG A 76 18.99 0.10 -0.39
CA ARG A 76 17.60 0.15 -0.85
C ARG A 76 17.16 -1.24 -1.31
N ALA A 77 15.92 -1.60 -0.99
CA ALA A 77 15.28 -2.79 -1.52
C ALA A 77 13.86 -2.49 -2.00
N GLY A 78 13.37 -3.30 -2.93
CA GLY A 78 11.97 -3.36 -3.31
C GLY A 78 11.46 -4.79 -3.22
N LEU A 79 10.34 -4.98 -2.54
CA LEU A 79 9.68 -6.27 -2.33
C LEU A 79 8.28 -6.22 -2.94
N THR A 80 7.93 -7.21 -3.73
CA THR A 80 6.62 -7.32 -4.38
C THR A 80 6.03 -8.69 -4.10
N PHE A 81 4.88 -8.71 -3.42
CA PHE A 81 4.09 -9.91 -3.18
C PHE A 81 2.87 -9.91 -4.10
N THR A 82 2.74 -10.94 -4.94
CA THR A 82 1.62 -11.12 -5.86
C THR A 82 0.88 -12.40 -5.50
N THR A 83 -0.43 -12.35 -5.27
CA THR A 83 -1.19 -13.55 -4.89
C THR A 83 -1.15 -14.60 -5.99
N LYS A 84 -0.96 -15.87 -5.63
CA LYS A 84 -1.12 -16.98 -6.56
C LYS A 84 -2.57 -17.44 -6.58
N PRO A 85 -3.28 -17.35 -7.72
CA PRO A 85 -4.66 -17.82 -7.81
C PRO A 85 -4.84 -19.32 -7.53
N SER A 86 -3.76 -20.10 -7.66
CA SER A 86 -3.77 -21.55 -7.41
C SER A 86 -3.52 -21.94 -5.95
N GLU A 87 -3.15 -20.99 -5.08
CA GLU A 87 -2.86 -21.23 -3.67
C GLU A 87 -3.95 -20.57 -2.82
N GLU A 88 -4.79 -21.40 -2.20
CA GLU A 88 -5.90 -20.94 -1.37
C GLU A 88 -5.51 -20.85 0.12
N ASP A 89 -4.42 -21.50 0.52
CA ASP A 89 -3.98 -21.49 1.91
C ASP A 89 -3.02 -20.33 2.19
N ILE A 90 -3.59 -19.28 2.81
CA ILE A 90 -2.88 -18.06 3.25
C ILE A 90 -1.79 -18.33 4.30
N LEU A 91 -1.82 -19.48 4.99
CA LEU A 91 -0.81 -19.81 5.98
C LEU A 91 0.52 -20.21 5.33
N THR A 92 0.48 -20.66 4.07
CA THR A 92 1.69 -21.14 3.37
C THR A 92 2.63 -20.00 2.95
N ASP A 93 3.92 -20.31 2.81
CA ASP A 93 4.91 -19.41 2.19
C ASP A 93 4.70 -19.26 0.68
N ALA A 94 3.95 -20.19 0.09
CA ALA A 94 3.65 -20.22 -1.34
C ALA A 94 2.48 -19.30 -1.74
N PHE A 95 1.71 -18.79 -0.78
CA PHE A 95 0.53 -17.96 -1.02
C PHE A 95 0.80 -16.76 -1.94
N PHE A 96 1.99 -16.17 -1.83
CA PHE A 96 2.46 -15.11 -2.71
C PHE A 96 3.61 -15.58 -3.62
N ASP A 97 3.57 -15.16 -4.88
CA ASP A 97 4.77 -14.95 -5.68
C ASP A 97 5.51 -13.73 -5.16
N LEU A 98 6.66 -13.97 -4.55
CA LEU A 98 7.60 -12.93 -4.16
C LEU A 98 8.53 -12.59 -5.32
N TYR A 99 8.68 -11.31 -5.65
CA TYR A 99 9.82 -10.76 -6.38
C TYR A 99 10.52 -9.72 -5.51
N TRP A 100 11.84 -9.69 -5.55
CA TRP A 100 12.62 -8.70 -4.82
C TRP A 100 13.84 -8.24 -5.60
N TRP A 101 14.28 -7.01 -5.32
CA TRP A 101 15.56 -6.46 -5.75
C TRP A 101 16.17 -5.61 -4.63
N MET A 102 17.49 -5.48 -4.63
CA MET A 102 18.29 -4.84 -3.60
C MET A 102 19.46 -4.10 -4.24
N SER A 103 19.82 -2.95 -3.70
CA SER A 103 21.03 -2.21 -4.04
C SER A 103 21.90 -2.14 -2.80
N ASN A 104 23.13 -2.60 -2.92
CA ASN A 104 24.13 -2.60 -1.85
C ASN A 104 24.96 -1.31 -1.87
N ASP A 105 25.78 -1.11 -0.84
CA ASP A 105 26.67 0.03 -0.66
C ASP A 105 27.85 0.09 -1.64
N ASP A 106 28.25 -1.06 -2.17
CA ASP A 106 29.24 -1.18 -3.25
C ASP A 106 28.66 -0.92 -4.67
N SER A 107 27.42 -0.44 -4.75
CA SER A 107 26.66 -0.23 -6.00
C SER A 107 26.28 -1.51 -6.76
N THR A 108 26.45 -2.70 -6.17
CA THR A 108 25.91 -3.94 -6.75
C THR A 108 24.40 -4.00 -6.58
N ILE A 109 23.73 -4.59 -7.58
CA ILE A 109 22.30 -4.85 -7.57
C ILE A 109 22.07 -6.35 -7.52
N MET A 110 21.31 -6.79 -6.52
CA MET A 110 20.84 -8.16 -6.38
C MET A 110 19.34 -8.24 -6.64
N ASN A 111 18.86 -9.34 -7.21
CA ASN A 111 17.45 -9.57 -7.49
C ASN A 111 17.16 -11.06 -7.46
N LYS A 112 15.87 -11.37 -7.29
CA LYS A 112 15.39 -12.75 -7.26
C LYS A 112 15.80 -13.49 -8.53
N GLY A 113 16.31 -14.71 -8.35
CA GLY A 113 16.70 -15.62 -9.43
C GLY A 113 18.15 -15.51 -9.92
N MET A 114 18.95 -14.55 -9.41
CA MET A 114 20.38 -14.52 -9.72
C MET A 114 21.20 -15.59 -8.99
N ASP A 115 20.80 -15.95 -7.77
CA ASP A 115 21.30 -17.14 -7.08
C ASP A 115 20.19 -18.20 -7.01
N LYS A 116 20.47 -19.39 -7.53
CA LYS A 116 19.53 -20.52 -7.57
C LYS A 116 19.47 -21.29 -6.25
N ASN A 117 20.44 -21.11 -5.36
CA ASN A 117 20.52 -21.81 -4.08
C ASN A 117 20.01 -20.97 -2.91
N LEU A 118 19.49 -19.77 -3.20
CA LEU A 118 18.98 -18.86 -2.19
C LEU A 118 17.58 -19.29 -1.75
N SER A 119 17.41 -19.49 -0.45
CA SER A 119 16.08 -19.63 0.17
C SER A 119 15.63 -18.28 0.70
N ASP A 120 14.50 -17.77 0.19
CA ASP A 120 13.99 -16.44 0.52
C ASP A 120 13.59 -16.33 2.00
N TYR A 121 12.83 -17.29 2.52
CA TYR A 121 12.28 -17.26 3.87
C TYR A 121 13.03 -18.18 4.83
N ASN A 122 13.05 -17.80 6.11
CA ASN A 122 13.57 -18.60 7.23
C ASN A 122 14.95 -19.24 6.97
N SER A 123 15.85 -18.52 6.29
CA SER A 123 17.16 -19.00 5.88
C SER A 123 18.30 -18.22 6.53
N LYS A 124 19.54 -18.69 6.34
CA LYS A 124 20.74 -18.03 6.85
C LYS A 124 21.17 -16.82 6.02
N TRP A 125 20.52 -16.56 4.89
CA TRP A 125 20.84 -15.40 4.07
C TRP A 125 20.42 -14.11 4.78
N TYR A 126 21.28 -13.09 4.74
CA TYR A 126 21.06 -11.82 5.46
C TYR A 126 19.76 -11.09 5.06
N GLY A 127 19.23 -11.33 3.86
CA GLY A 127 17.95 -10.77 3.42
C GLY A 127 16.73 -11.53 3.97
N SER A 128 16.91 -12.76 4.41
CA SER A 128 15.82 -13.66 4.77
C SER A 128 14.98 -13.20 5.97
N PRO A 129 15.55 -12.65 7.05
CA PRO A 129 14.77 -12.08 8.14
C PRO A 129 13.74 -11.04 7.66
N THR A 130 14.17 -10.08 6.84
CA THR A 130 13.28 -9.03 6.32
C THR A 130 12.21 -9.59 5.40
N LEU A 131 12.56 -10.55 4.52
CA LEU A 131 11.58 -11.16 3.62
C LEU A 131 10.53 -11.98 4.38
N THR A 132 10.95 -12.69 5.42
CA THR A 132 10.05 -13.48 6.28
C THR A 132 9.08 -12.56 7.01
N GLU A 133 9.59 -11.49 7.64
CA GLU A 133 8.74 -10.51 8.33
C GLU A 133 7.77 -9.81 7.35
N ALA A 134 8.27 -9.48 6.14
CA ALA A 134 7.47 -8.85 5.11
C ALA A 134 6.37 -9.76 4.56
N LEU A 135 6.60 -11.08 4.52
CA LEU A 135 5.59 -12.06 4.14
C LEU A 135 4.40 -12.02 5.13
N HIS A 136 4.67 -12.06 6.43
CA HIS A 136 3.60 -11.97 7.44
C HIS A 136 2.88 -10.62 7.40
N CYS A 137 3.64 -9.52 7.25
CA CYS A 137 3.09 -8.19 7.01
C CYS A 137 2.16 -8.16 5.79
N ALA A 138 2.55 -8.80 4.68
CA ALA A 138 1.76 -8.89 3.46
C ALA A 138 0.48 -9.73 3.63
N LYS A 139 0.54 -10.85 4.36
CA LYS A 139 -0.64 -11.68 4.69
C LYS A 139 -1.68 -10.90 5.51
N ILE A 140 -1.21 -10.10 6.48
CA ILE A 140 -2.08 -9.21 7.29
C ILE A 140 -2.69 -8.11 6.41
N LEU A 141 -1.87 -7.42 5.62
CA LEU A 141 -2.35 -6.37 4.71
C LEU A 141 -3.37 -6.91 3.71
N TYR A 142 -3.12 -8.07 3.11
CA TYR A 142 -4.05 -8.74 2.21
C TYR A 142 -5.38 -9.05 2.90
N SER A 143 -5.32 -9.61 4.11
CA SER A 143 -6.52 -9.90 4.92
C SER A 143 -7.30 -8.62 5.22
N LEU A 144 -6.61 -7.53 5.59
CA LEU A 144 -7.24 -6.24 5.87
C LEU A 144 -7.89 -5.62 4.62
N LEU A 145 -7.22 -5.66 3.47
CA LEU A 145 -7.76 -5.16 2.20
C LEU A 145 -8.97 -6.00 1.75
N ALA A 146 -8.93 -7.31 1.89
CA ALA A 146 -10.07 -8.18 1.58
C ALA A 146 -11.29 -7.85 2.46
N LEU A 147 -11.09 -7.59 3.76
CA LEU A 147 -12.15 -7.16 4.67
C LEU A 147 -12.74 -5.81 4.28
N ASP A 148 -11.89 -4.82 3.98
CA ASP A 148 -12.33 -3.47 3.66
C ASP A 148 -13.04 -3.38 2.30
N LEU A 149 -12.69 -4.29 1.38
CA LEU A 149 -13.43 -4.54 0.14
C LEU A 149 -14.69 -5.41 0.34
N GLY A 150 -15.02 -5.79 1.58
CA GLY A 150 -16.17 -6.65 1.91
C GLY A 150 -16.13 -8.03 1.28
N ASN A 151 -14.94 -8.52 0.89
CA ASN A 151 -14.76 -9.82 0.27
C ASN A 151 -14.41 -10.88 1.31
N CYS A 152 -15.46 -11.41 1.93
CA CYS A 152 -15.36 -12.39 3.00
C CYS A 152 -15.08 -13.83 2.50
N ARG A 153 -14.98 -14.03 1.18
CA ARG A 153 -14.75 -15.35 0.57
C ARG A 153 -13.28 -15.62 0.28
N LEU A 154 -12.46 -14.58 0.26
CA LEU A 154 -11.01 -14.74 0.09
C LEU A 154 -10.38 -15.29 1.37
N PRO A 155 -9.24 -16.00 1.25
CA PRO A 155 -8.43 -16.40 2.40
C PRO A 155 -8.16 -15.21 3.32
N ASN A 156 -8.37 -15.36 4.63
CA ASN A 156 -8.31 -14.23 5.54
C ASN A 156 -7.93 -14.65 6.95
N LEU A 157 -6.86 -14.06 7.48
CA LEU A 157 -6.40 -14.35 8.83
C LEU A 157 -7.27 -13.71 9.92
N LEU A 158 -8.08 -12.69 9.58
CA LEU A 158 -8.75 -11.84 10.56
C LEU A 158 -10.24 -12.18 10.73
N LEU A 159 -10.72 -13.29 10.13
CA LEU A 159 -12.12 -13.71 10.17
C LEU A 159 -12.43 -14.79 11.21
N ASN A 160 -11.43 -15.48 11.73
CA ASN A 160 -11.59 -16.53 12.72
C ASN A 160 -10.46 -16.50 13.74
N ASP A 161 -10.66 -17.18 14.86
CA ASP A 161 -9.73 -17.13 15.99
C ASP A 161 -8.38 -17.81 15.69
N ASP A 162 -8.37 -18.90 14.91
CA ASP A 162 -7.12 -19.61 14.56
C ASP A 162 -6.23 -18.76 13.63
N GLY A 163 -6.83 -18.16 12.61
CA GLY A 163 -6.15 -17.21 11.72
C GLY A 163 -5.66 -15.98 12.48
N LEU A 164 -6.45 -15.47 13.44
CA LEU A 164 -6.05 -14.29 14.21
C LEU A 164 -4.85 -14.62 15.10
N ARG A 165 -4.84 -15.79 15.73
CA ARG A 165 -3.70 -16.27 16.53
C ARG A 165 -2.45 -16.39 15.67
N TYR A 166 -2.57 -16.93 14.45
CA TYR A 166 -1.47 -16.97 13.49
C TYR A 166 -1.00 -15.56 13.09
N ALA A 167 -1.93 -14.63 12.82
CA ALA A 167 -1.58 -13.24 12.47
C ALA A 167 -0.90 -12.49 13.62
N ILE A 168 -1.25 -12.79 14.88
CA ILE A 168 -0.62 -12.20 16.05
C ILE A 168 0.82 -12.69 16.15
N ILE A 169 1.02 -14.01 16.23
CA ILE A 169 2.34 -14.63 16.24
C ILE A 169 2.31 -15.90 15.40
N ALA A 170 2.97 -15.82 14.25
CA ALA A 170 3.07 -16.94 13.35
C ALA A 170 4.15 -17.93 13.87
N PRO A 171 3.84 -19.23 14.02
CA PRO A 171 4.80 -20.21 14.56
C PRO A 171 5.98 -20.50 13.63
N ASP A 172 5.81 -20.18 12.35
CA ASP A 172 6.76 -20.28 11.25
C ASP A 172 7.62 -19.02 11.06
N ASP A 173 7.42 -17.97 11.88
CA ASP A 173 8.25 -16.77 11.84
C ASP A 173 9.51 -16.92 12.71
N SER A 174 10.64 -17.25 12.08
CA SER A 174 11.92 -17.40 12.80
C SER A 174 12.47 -16.09 13.39
N ASN A 175 11.93 -14.92 13.00
CA ASN A 175 12.35 -13.66 13.60
C ASN A 175 11.79 -13.49 15.02
N ARG A 176 10.59 -14.01 15.26
CA ARG A 176 9.81 -13.76 16.49
C ARG A 176 9.85 -14.91 17.48
N VAL A 177 10.49 -16.03 17.16
CA VAL A 177 10.80 -17.10 18.13
C VAL A 177 11.88 -16.66 19.11
N ARG A 178 11.99 -17.31 20.28
CA ARG A 178 12.99 -16.98 21.31
C ARG A 178 14.42 -17.00 20.74
N GLY A 179 15.15 -15.90 20.87
CA GLY A 179 16.51 -15.75 20.33
C GLY A 179 16.55 -15.40 18.84
N GLY A 180 15.39 -15.22 18.20
CA GLY A 180 15.26 -14.65 16.87
C GLY A 180 15.53 -13.14 16.86
N LEU A 181 15.67 -12.59 15.66
CA LEU A 181 16.07 -11.19 15.43
C LEU A 181 15.17 -10.20 16.17
N LEU A 182 13.87 -10.47 16.22
CA LEU A 182 12.85 -9.62 16.80
C LEU A 182 12.39 -10.14 18.18
N ASN A 183 13.12 -11.04 18.82
CA ASN A 183 12.77 -11.53 20.16
C ASN A 183 14.00 -11.60 21.06
N GLY A 184 14.38 -10.44 21.62
CA GLY A 184 15.49 -10.30 22.57
C GLY A 184 16.82 -9.82 21.99
N SER A 185 16.83 -9.15 20.83
CA SER A 185 18.05 -8.51 20.29
C SER A 185 18.21 -7.08 20.85
N SER A 186 19.33 -6.82 21.51
CA SER A 186 19.62 -5.57 22.22
C SER A 186 20.06 -4.40 21.33
N VAL A 187 19.83 -4.46 20.01
CA VAL A 187 20.35 -3.50 19.04
C VAL A 187 19.22 -3.08 18.10
N GLN A 188 18.52 -2.00 18.44
CA GLN A 188 17.36 -1.57 17.63
C GLN A 188 17.29 -0.05 17.47
N PRO A 189 17.13 0.44 16.22
CA PRO A 189 17.04 1.87 15.92
C PRO A 189 15.65 2.49 16.19
N VAL A 190 14.62 1.66 16.35
CA VAL A 190 13.25 2.05 16.75
C VAL A 190 13.04 1.49 18.16
N GLY A 191 12.39 2.24 19.06
CA GLY A 191 12.32 1.91 20.50
C GLY A 191 12.05 0.42 20.79
N PRO A 192 12.62 -0.12 21.88
CA PRO A 192 13.07 -1.51 21.99
C PRO A 192 12.03 -2.63 21.74
N ASP A 193 10.72 -2.34 21.78
CA ASP A 193 9.70 -3.38 21.72
C ASP A 193 8.48 -3.03 20.82
N ARG A 194 8.53 -1.95 20.03
CA ARG A 194 7.35 -1.45 19.29
C ARG A 194 6.77 -2.42 18.24
N TYR A 195 7.57 -3.33 17.71
CA TYR A 195 7.10 -4.36 16.77
C TYR A 195 6.61 -5.63 17.47
N ASN A 196 6.80 -5.75 18.78
CA ASN A 196 6.34 -6.86 19.61
C ASN A 196 5.13 -6.50 20.47
N GLU A 197 4.60 -5.28 20.33
CA GLU A 197 3.53 -4.78 21.17
C GLU A 197 2.42 -4.14 20.34
N ILE A 198 1.22 -4.18 20.89
CA ILE A 198 0.06 -3.45 20.35
C ILE A 198 -0.71 -2.77 21.49
N PRO A 199 -1.36 -1.61 21.23
CA PRO A 199 -2.10 -0.89 22.24
C PRO A 199 -3.38 -1.64 22.64
N SER A 200 -3.79 -1.44 23.89
CA SER A 200 -5.04 -1.94 24.41
C SER A 200 -6.28 -1.39 23.67
N PRO A 201 -7.37 -2.17 23.55
CA PRO A 201 -8.63 -1.69 22.97
C PRO A 201 -9.19 -0.47 23.72
N GLY A 202 -9.29 0.66 23.02
CA GLY A 202 -9.73 1.94 23.58
C GLY A 202 -8.66 2.71 24.37
N GLY A 203 -7.41 2.25 24.34
CA GLY A 203 -6.27 3.01 24.82
C GLY A 203 -5.90 4.14 23.87
N ASP A 204 -5.14 5.10 24.36
CA ASP A 204 -4.72 6.29 23.60
C ASP A 204 -3.47 6.07 22.73
N GLY A 205 -2.90 4.86 22.78
CA GLY A 205 -1.72 4.47 22.00
C GLY A 205 -0.40 4.94 22.59
N THR A 206 -0.41 5.45 23.83
CA THR A 206 0.79 5.80 24.58
C THR A 206 1.59 4.55 24.98
N ASP A 207 2.86 4.71 25.34
CA ASP A 207 3.74 3.60 25.75
C ASP A 207 3.21 2.87 27.01
N GLU A 208 2.39 3.51 27.84
CA GLU A 208 1.82 2.90 29.06
C GLU A 208 0.67 1.91 28.78
N ASP A 209 0.05 1.99 27.60
CA ASP A 209 -1.15 1.21 27.24
C ASP A 209 -0.86 0.01 26.32
N ARG A 210 0.43 -0.28 26.10
CA ARG A 210 0.92 -1.32 25.20
C ARG A 210 1.04 -2.67 25.89
N VAL A 211 0.76 -3.72 25.12
CA VAL A 211 0.80 -5.10 25.57
C VAL A 211 1.55 -5.93 24.54
N GLU A 212 2.40 -6.83 25.01
CA GLU A 212 3.11 -7.77 24.15
C GLU A 212 2.13 -8.57 23.28
N LEU A 213 2.49 -8.81 22.02
CA LEU A 213 1.72 -9.61 21.08
C LEU A 213 1.37 -10.98 21.66
N LYS A 214 2.30 -11.60 22.42
CA LYS A 214 2.13 -12.91 23.07
C LYS A 214 0.96 -12.94 24.05
N GLU A 215 0.72 -11.84 24.75
CA GLU A 215 -0.31 -11.72 25.77
C GLU A 215 -1.60 -11.09 25.21
N SER A 216 -1.47 -10.36 24.09
CA SER A 216 -2.53 -9.53 23.54
C SER A 216 -3.81 -10.29 23.19
N TYR A 217 -3.72 -11.52 22.66
CA TYR A 217 -4.92 -12.29 22.28
C TYR A 217 -5.82 -12.53 23.51
N ASP A 218 -5.27 -13.10 24.59
CA ASP A 218 -6.04 -13.46 25.77
C ASP A 218 -6.57 -12.22 26.51
N LEU A 219 -5.82 -11.11 26.48
CA LEU A 219 -6.22 -9.86 27.13
C LEU A 219 -7.28 -9.08 26.33
N PHE A 220 -7.20 -9.08 24.99
CA PHE A 220 -8.02 -8.22 24.16
C PHE A 220 -9.21 -8.95 23.54
N ARG A 221 -9.11 -10.24 23.28
CA ARG A 221 -10.22 -11.01 22.69
C ARG A 221 -11.52 -10.88 23.48
N PRO A 222 -11.55 -10.94 24.83
CA PRO A 222 -12.78 -10.74 25.61
C PRO A 222 -13.36 -9.32 25.54
N ARG A 223 -12.56 -8.33 25.15
CA ARG A 223 -12.94 -6.91 25.05
C ARG A 223 -13.38 -6.50 23.64
N THR A 224 -13.02 -7.30 22.64
CA THR A 224 -13.29 -7.02 21.23
C THR A 224 -14.60 -7.68 20.77
N GLY A 225 -15.20 -7.12 19.73
CA GLY A 225 -16.39 -7.67 19.09
C GLY A 225 -16.15 -9.02 18.42
N PRO A 226 -17.20 -9.62 17.84
CA PRO A 226 -17.02 -10.77 16.96
C PRO A 226 -16.12 -10.40 15.78
N LEU A 227 -15.23 -11.33 15.40
CA LEU A 227 -14.50 -11.23 14.15
C LEU A 227 -15.52 -11.38 13.01
N GLY A 228 -15.38 -10.54 11.99
CA GLY A 228 -16.40 -10.44 10.96
C GLY A 228 -15.99 -9.56 9.81
N CYS A 229 -16.76 -9.70 8.76
CA CYS A 229 -16.63 -8.97 7.51
C CYS A 229 -17.87 -8.09 7.36
N SER A 230 -17.66 -6.81 7.06
CA SER A 230 -18.73 -5.86 6.75
C SER A 230 -18.77 -5.58 5.26
N ASN A 231 -19.86 -5.01 4.75
CA ASN A 231 -19.92 -4.55 3.37
C ASN A 231 -18.82 -3.51 3.10
N ALA A 232 -18.26 -3.56 1.89
CA ALA A 232 -17.12 -2.76 1.47
C ALA A 232 -17.26 -1.27 1.82
N THR A 233 -16.34 -0.72 2.60
CA THR A 233 -16.34 0.70 3.02
C THR A 233 -15.85 1.61 1.88
N ILE A 234 -14.82 1.19 1.14
CA ILE A 234 -14.26 1.95 0.01
C ILE A 234 -15.23 1.98 -1.18
N VAL A 235 -15.81 0.84 -1.54
CA VAL A 235 -16.73 0.72 -2.70
C VAL A 235 -18.01 1.51 -2.45
N THR A 236 -18.58 1.49 -1.23
CA THR A 236 -19.77 2.30 -0.95
C THR A 236 -19.48 3.81 -0.93
N GLN A 237 -18.31 4.26 -0.47
CA GLN A 237 -18.00 5.70 -0.49
C GLN A 237 -17.60 6.23 -1.89
N TYR A 238 -16.94 5.43 -2.72
CA TYR A 238 -16.50 5.86 -4.06
C TYR A 238 -17.50 5.55 -5.19
N LEU A 239 -18.27 4.45 -5.11
CA LEU A 239 -19.26 4.09 -6.14
C LEU A 239 -20.69 4.52 -5.77
N CYS A 240 -21.01 4.67 -4.47
CA CYS A 240 -22.29 5.23 -4.04
C CYS A 240 -22.23 6.71 -3.67
N SER A 241 -21.11 7.40 -3.94
CA SER A 241 -21.18 8.84 -4.20
C SER A 241 -22.03 9.02 -5.45
N VAL A 242 -23.34 9.18 -5.25
CA VAL A 242 -24.30 9.55 -6.29
C VAL A 242 -23.63 10.67 -7.09
N PRO A 243 -23.35 10.51 -8.39
CA PRO A 243 -22.80 11.58 -9.19
C PRO A 243 -23.79 12.74 -9.13
N GLN A 244 -23.52 13.67 -8.21
CA GLN A 244 -24.26 14.91 -8.09
C GLN A 244 -23.88 15.68 -9.34
N GLN A 245 -24.83 15.80 -10.27
CA GLN A 245 -24.67 16.63 -11.45
C GLN A 245 -24.21 18.00 -10.97
N LYS A 246 -22.97 18.39 -11.29
CA LYS A 246 -22.44 19.71 -10.92
C LYS A 246 -23.45 20.74 -11.41
N GLY A 247 -23.83 21.66 -10.52
CA GLY A 247 -24.87 22.64 -10.81
C GLY A 247 -24.62 23.30 -12.18
N TRP A 248 -25.68 23.48 -12.96
CA TRP A 248 -25.62 23.93 -14.35
C TRP A 248 -24.69 25.14 -14.58
N GLY A 249 -24.57 26.04 -13.60
CA GLY A 249 -23.65 27.17 -13.64
C GLY A 249 -22.16 26.79 -13.77
N VAL A 250 -21.70 25.72 -13.11
CA VAL A 250 -20.30 25.25 -13.21
C VAL A 250 -20.04 24.64 -14.58
N LEU A 251 -21.03 23.97 -15.15
CA LEU A 251 -20.94 23.34 -16.47
C LEU A 251 -20.89 24.41 -17.58
N ILE A 252 -21.77 25.40 -17.49
CA ILE A 252 -21.76 26.58 -18.38
C ILE A 252 -20.45 27.35 -18.25
N PHE A 253 -19.97 27.60 -17.03
CA PHE A 253 -18.70 28.29 -16.82
C PHE A 253 -17.51 27.53 -17.42
N SER A 254 -17.49 26.21 -17.27
CA SER A 254 -16.42 25.36 -17.83
C SER A 254 -16.41 25.37 -19.36
N ILE A 255 -17.60 25.32 -19.98
CA ILE A 255 -17.74 25.42 -21.45
C ILE A 255 -17.30 26.81 -21.93
N LEU A 256 -17.77 27.88 -21.28
CA LEU A 256 -17.41 29.25 -21.66
C LEU A 256 -15.91 29.51 -21.51
N VAL A 257 -15.27 28.98 -20.47
CA VAL A 257 -13.81 29.09 -20.29
C VAL A 257 -13.08 28.32 -21.38
N ALA A 258 -13.50 27.09 -21.69
CA ALA A 258 -12.89 26.31 -22.76
C ALA A 258 -13.02 27.02 -24.13
N ASP A 259 -14.22 27.50 -24.47
CA ASP A 259 -14.49 28.20 -25.73
C ASP A 259 -13.72 29.53 -25.82
N LEU A 260 -13.57 30.27 -24.71
CA LEU A 260 -12.76 31.48 -24.67
C LEU A 260 -11.28 31.19 -24.95
N VAL A 261 -10.74 30.09 -24.39
CA VAL A 261 -9.36 29.67 -24.63
C VAL A 261 -9.16 29.26 -26.10
N PHE A 262 -10.10 28.51 -26.69
CA PHE A 262 -10.04 28.14 -28.11
C PHE A 262 -10.14 29.36 -29.04
N LEU A 263 -11.01 30.31 -28.73
CA LEU A 263 -11.13 31.55 -29.51
C LEU A 263 -9.88 32.44 -29.37
N GLN A 264 -9.27 32.51 -28.19
CA GLN A 264 -8.00 33.22 -27.99
C GLN A 264 -6.85 32.56 -28.76
N ALA A 265 -6.79 31.22 -28.76
CA ALA A 265 -5.81 30.47 -29.53
C ALA A 265 -6.01 30.66 -31.04
N ALA A 266 -7.25 30.53 -31.53
CA ALA A 266 -7.60 30.71 -32.94
C ALA A 266 -7.32 32.14 -33.42
N TRP A 267 -7.64 33.16 -32.62
CA TRP A 267 -7.36 34.56 -32.95
C TRP A 267 -5.86 34.85 -33.05
N LYS A 268 -5.05 34.29 -32.13
CA LYS A 268 -3.59 34.41 -32.20
C LYS A 268 -2.98 33.71 -33.42
N ILE A 269 -3.58 32.59 -33.88
CA ILE A 269 -3.18 31.93 -35.12
C ILE A 269 -3.56 32.77 -36.34
N LEU A 270 -4.74 33.41 -36.34
CA LEU A 270 -5.25 34.19 -37.47
C LEU A 270 -4.59 35.57 -37.63
N THR A 271 -4.16 36.18 -36.53
CA THR A 271 -3.58 37.54 -36.52
C THR A 271 -2.06 37.58 -36.32
N GLY A 272 -1.44 36.45 -35.99
CA GLY A 272 0.01 36.35 -35.89
C GLY A 272 0.67 36.47 -37.28
N PRO A 273 1.79 37.22 -37.42
CA PRO A 273 2.53 37.24 -38.68
C PRO A 273 3.00 35.82 -38.99
N SER A 274 2.64 35.34 -40.17
CA SER A 274 3.07 34.06 -40.70
C SER A 274 4.60 34.02 -40.73
N SER A 275 5.16 33.28 -39.77
CA SER A 275 6.58 32.92 -39.52
C SER A 275 6.94 33.32 -38.10
N HIS A 276 6.80 32.39 -37.15
CA HIS A 276 7.59 32.16 -35.93
C HIS A 276 6.70 31.46 -34.87
N ALA A 277 7.27 30.46 -34.20
CA ALA A 277 6.59 29.62 -33.22
C ALA A 277 5.92 30.47 -32.12
N LEU A 278 4.65 30.17 -31.82
CA LEU A 278 3.84 30.91 -30.87
C LEU A 278 3.93 30.22 -29.51
N GLU A 279 4.76 30.76 -28.61
CA GLU A 279 4.86 30.30 -27.23
C GLU A 279 3.76 30.96 -26.39
N LEU A 280 2.73 30.17 -26.03
CA LEU A 280 1.61 30.62 -25.20
C LEU A 280 1.92 30.33 -23.73
N ARG A 281 2.51 31.32 -23.05
CA ARG A 281 2.74 31.24 -21.59
C ARG A 281 1.51 31.71 -20.82
N ILE A 282 0.70 30.76 -20.37
CA ILE A 282 -0.26 30.97 -19.28
C ILE A 282 0.44 30.50 -18.01
N ARG A 283 0.58 31.38 -17.00
CA ARG A 283 1.27 31.06 -15.74
C ARG A 283 0.65 29.80 -15.12
N GLY A 284 1.37 28.67 -15.19
CA GLY A 284 1.00 27.40 -14.54
C GLY A 284 1.01 26.16 -15.44
N ALA A 285 1.06 26.28 -16.77
CA ALA A 285 1.22 25.13 -17.66
C ALA A 285 1.91 25.53 -18.97
N GLU A 286 3.06 24.91 -19.28
CA GLU A 286 3.72 25.05 -20.58
C GLU A 286 3.18 23.96 -21.52
N PHE A 287 2.47 24.37 -22.58
CA PHE A 287 2.06 23.49 -23.69
C PHE A 287 2.86 23.86 -24.94
N LEU A 288 3.55 22.87 -25.51
CA LEU A 288 4.35 23.01 -26.72
C LEU A 288 3.58 22.34 -27.86
N VAL A 289 2.91 23.14 -28.70
CA VAL A 289 2.22 22.65 -29.90
C VAL A 289 3.14 22.87 -31.10
N THR A 290 3.71 21.78 -31.62
CA THR A 290 4.42 21.79 -32.91
C THR A 290 3.46 21.37 -34.02
N ARG A 291 3.56 22.04 -35.16
CA ARG A 291 2.72 21.79 -36.34
C ARG A 291 3.15 20.45 -36.97
N ALA A 292 2.42 19.37 -36.68
CA ALA A 292 2.52 18.15 -37.47
C ALA A 292 1.70 18.35 -38.75
N ASP A 293 2.32 18.07 -39.90
CA ASP A 293 1.74 18.18 -41.22
C ASP A 293 0.41 17.42 -41.33
N LEU A 294 -0.63 18.16 -41.74
CA LEU A 294 -1.95 17.63 -41.96
C LEU A 294 -2.01 16.98 -43.34
N HIS A 295 -1.62 15.71 -43.45
CA HIS A 295 -1.97 14.88 -44.61
C HIS A 295 -3.25 14.10 -44.30
N VAL A 296 -4.36 14.61 -44.82
CA VAL A 296 -5.65 13.90 -44.85
C VAL A 296 -5.55 12.78 -45.89
N ILE A 297 -5.56 11.52 -45.44
CA ILE A 297 -5.80 10.36 -46.30
C ILE A 297 -7.30 10.05 -46.20
N PRO A 298 -8.06 10.03 -47.30
CA PRO A 298 -9.48 9.71 -47.26
C PRO A 298 -9.66 8.20 -47.16
N LEU A 299 -10.37 7.74 -46.12
CA LEU A 299 -10.94 6.40 -46.10
C LEU A 299 -12.27 6.44 -46.86
N THR A 300 -12.23 5.99 -48.12
CA THR A 300 -13.41 5.52 -48.85
C THR A 300 -13.96 4.26 -48.17
N THR A 301 -15.16 4.37 -47.62
CA THR A 301 -16.04 3.23 -47.32
C THR A 301 -16.61 2.69 -48.64
N GLN A 302 -16.31 1.43 -48.95
CA GLN A 302 -17.07 0.65 -49.92
C GLN A 302 -18.01 -0.25 -49.11
N GLU A 303 -19.30 0.03 -49.19
CA GLU A 303 -20.39 -0.77 -48.64
C GLU A 303 -20.46 -2.14 -49.35
N THR A 304 -20.79 -3.18 -48.59
CA THR A 304 -21.53 -4.33 -49.14
C THR A 304 -22.79 -4.52 -48.31
N LEU A 305 -23.92 -4.58 -49.03
CA LEU A 305 -24.90 -5.64 -48.81
C LEU A 305 -24.30 -6.97 -49.30
#